data_AF-A0A4S4M2J0-F1
#
_entry.id   AF-A0A4S4M2J0-F1
#
_cell.length_a   1.000
_cell.length_b   1.000
_cell.length_c   1.000
_cell.angle_alpha   90.00
_cell.angle_beta   90.00
_cell.angle_gamma   90.00
#
_symmetry.space_group_name_H-M   'P 1'
#
loop_
_entity.id
_entity.type
_entity.pdbx_description
1 polymer ?
#
loop_
_entity_poly.entity_id
_entity_poly.type
_entity_poly.pdbx_seq_one_letter_code
_entity_poly.pdbx_strand_id
1 'polypeptide(L)'
;MARGNFKQKRGGGRSFSKNLVLDENGTAVSTDKPRRSRRDEEADEDEDSDDDIEEEEEDEEEEEEEEEDTTKAELTRAERKALKKSGKAKADTEEKGDGSDVDKDPLIANPNLAMGKKMNISDLNAPRELTRREREAKEAKDAKARYWKLHEEGKTDQAKADMARLQKIRAEREAAQARRKAEADAKTAEMDAKKKEQAARGKRPL
;
A
#
# COMPACT_ATOMS: atom_id res chain seq x y z
N MET A 1 26.03 60.53 4.83
CA MET A 1 24.93 59.53 4.87
C MET A 1 25.42 58.32 5.65
N ALA A 2 24.94 58.14 6.89
CA ALA A 2 25.37 57.05 7.76
C ALA A 2 24.84 55.71 7.25
N ARG A 3 25.72 54.76 6.95
CA ARG A 3 25.35 53.39 6.59
C ARG A 3 24.94 52.67 7.87
N GLY A 4 23.64 52.46 8.06
CA GLY A 4 23.11 51.78 9.24
C GLY A 4 23.64 50.35 9.36
N ASN A 5 24.10 49.98 10.55
CA ASN A 5 24.60 48.64 10.91
C ASN A 5 23.45 47.62 11.03
N PHE A 6 22.71 47.38 9.96
CA PHE A 6 21.67 46.34 9.95
C PHE A 6 22.33 44.98 9.70
N LYS A 7 22.30 44.10 10.71
CA LYS A 7 22.74 42.71 10.53
C LYS A 7 21.80 42.04 9.54
N GLN A 8 22.28 41.75 8.33
CA GLN A 8 21.55 40.93 7.36
C GLN A 8 21.27 39.56 7.99
N LYS A 9 20.04 39.33 8.42
CA LYS A 9 19.58 38.03 8.89
C LYS A 9 19.51 37.12 7.66
N ARG A 10 20.52 36.25 7.51
CA ARG A 10 20.43 35.13 6.57
C ARG A 10 19.31 34.22 7.08
N GLY A 11 18.28 34.03 6.27
CA GLY A 11 17.10 33.25 6.66
C GLY A 11 17.51 31.87 7.18
N GLY A 12 16.89 31.46 8.30
CA GLY A 12 17.13 30.14 8.88
C GLY A 12 16.77 29.02 7.89
N GLY A 13 17.57 27.97 7.88
CA GLY A 13 17.41 26.84 6.95
C GLY A 13 16.03 26.21 7.04
N ARG A 14 15.46 25.83 5.88
CA ARG A 14 14.19 25.09 5.81
C ARG A 14 14.42 23.67 6.32
N SER A 15 13.63 23.25 7.29
CA SER A 15 13.64 21.88 7.79
C SER A 15 12.53 21.10 7.08
N PHE A 16 12.90 20.04 6.37
CA PHE A 16 11.95 19.10 5.77
C PHE A 16 11.77 17.91 6.72
N SER A 17 10.55 17.38 6.82
CA SER A 17 10.31 16.09 7.48
C SER A 17 11.01 14.98 6.71
N LYS A 18 11.61 14.03 7.43
CA LYS A 18 12.39 12.95 6.82
C LYS A 18 11.52 11.79 6.38
N ASN A 19 10.41 11.57 7.07
CA ASN A 19 9.50 10.46 6.83
C ASN A 19 8.18 10.99 6.25
N LEU A 20 7.96 10.75 4.95
CA LEU A 20 6.73 11.10 4.24
C LEU A 20 6.03 9.82 3.78
N VAL A 21 4.74 9.71 4.05
CA VAL A 21 3.88 8.64 3.57
C VAL A 21 2.80 9.24 2.69
N LEU A 22 2.38 8.52 1.66
CA LEU A 22 1.28 8.94 0.78
C LEU A 22 -0.04 8.65 1.48
N ASP A 23 -0.89 9.67 1.58
CA ASP A 23 -2.28 9.49 2.00
C ASP A 23 -3.13 8.86 0.88
N GLU A 24 -4.38 8.55 1.21
CA GLU A 24 -5.37 7.97 0.29
C GLU A 24 -5.63 8.86 -0.95
N ASN A 25 -5.27 10.14 -0.89
CA ASN A 25 -5.39 11.11 -1.97
C ASN A 25 -4.09 11.29 -2.77
N GLY A 26 -3.03 10.52 -2.45
CA GLY A 26 -1.72 10.61 -3.09
C GLY A 26 -0.89 11.82 -2.65
N THR A 27 -1.25 12.47 -1.55
CA THR A 27 -0.53 13.60 -0.96
C THR A 27 0.53 13.09 0.01
N ALA A 28 1.76 13.61 -0.09
CA ALA A 28 2.85 13.23 0.81
C ALA A 28 2.71 13.95 2.16
N VAL A 29 2.39 13.21 3.22
CA VAL A 29 2.18 13.72 4.58
C VAL A 29 3.27 13.19 5.52
N SER A 30 3.74 14.05 6.44
CA SER A 30 4.75 13.70 7.45
C SER A 30 4.18 12.75 8.49
N THR A 31 4.87 11.63 8.75
CA THR A 31 4.52 10.73 9.86
C THR A 31 5.09 11.21 11.19
N ASP A 32 6.07 12.11 11.17
CA ASP A 32 6.67 12.65 12.38
C ASP A 32 5.65 13.59 13.07
N LYS A 33 5.19 13.21 14.27
CA LYS A 33 4.31 14.06 15.10
C LYS A 33 5.01 15.40 15.41
N PRO A 34 4.33 16.54 15.22
CA PRO A 34 4.94 17.83 15.51
C PRO A 34 5.26 17.90 17.00
N ARG A 35 6.44 18.43 17.36
CA ARG A 35 6.90 18.55 18.76
C ARG A 35 5.93 19.33 19.68
N ARG A 36 4.93 20.00 19.11
CA ARG A 36 3.85 20.67 19.84
C ARG A 36 2.79 19.70 20.38
N SER A 37 2.50 18.57 19.72
CA SER A 37 1.50 17.61 20.21
C SER A 37 2.00 16.81 21.43
N ARG A 38 3.31 16.50 21.47
CA ARG A 38 3.93 15.80 22.61
C ARG A 38 3.92 16.59 23.92
N ARG A 39 3.58 17.88 23.89
CA ARG A 39 3.46 18.70 25.11
C ARG A 39 2.05 18.73 25.67
N ASP A 40 1.05 18.37 24.86
CA ASP A 40 -0.37 18.29 25.25
C ASP A 40 -0.74 16.90 25.77
N GLU A 41 -0.06 15.82 25.31
CA GLU A 41 -0.33 14.43 25.73
C GLU A 41 0.14 14.09 27.17
N GLU A 42 0.87 14.96 27.88
CA GLU A 42 1.31 14.69 29.28
C GLU A 42 0.40 15.32 30.36
N ALA A 43 -0.80 15.77 29.99
CA ALA A 43 -1.70 16.47 30.93
C ALA A 43 -2.98 15.70 31.30
N ASP A 44 -3.31 14.55 30.68
CA ASP A 44 -4.71 14.07 30.73
C ASP A 44 -4.98 12.56 30.90
N GLU A 45 -4.03 11.68 31.23
CA GLU A 45 -4.37 10.25 31.48
C GLU A 45 -3.56 9.64 32.65
N ASP A 46 -3.88 10.08 33.87
CA ASP A 46 -3.76 9.28 35.10
C ASP A 46 -5.11 8.55 35.33
N GLU A 47 -5.35 7.39 34.70
CA GLU A 47 -6.36 6.42 35.16
C GLU A 47 -6.09 4.98 34.62
N ASP A 48 -5.27 4.26 35.38
CA ASP A 48 -5.35 2.84 35.76
C ASP A 48 -6.16 1.84 34.88
N SER A 49 -5.48 0.90 34.23
CA SER A 49 -5.97 -0.48 34.04
C SER A 49 -4.82 -1.41 33.61
N ASP A 50 -4.30 -2.12 34.61
CA ASP A 50 -3.46 -3.32 34.56
C ASP A 50 -4.17 -4.44 33.76
N ASP A 51 -3.55 -4.97 32.71
CA ASP A 51 -3.84 -6.33 32.20
C ASP A 51 -2.57 -6.87 31.52
N ASP A 52 -1.86 -7.65 32.32
CA ASP A 52 -0.64 -8.37 32.04
C ASP A 52 -1.02 -9.72 31.39
N ILE A 53 -0.72 -9.90 30.10
CA ILE A 53 -0.77 -11.22 29.44
C ILE A 53 0.51 -11.39 28.63
N GLU A 54 1.51 -11.95 29.31
CA GLU A 54 2.63 -12.69 28.74
C GLU A 54 2.11 -13.96 28.05
N GLU A 55 2.38 -14.12 26.76
CA GLU A 55 2.37 -15.43 26.10
C GLU A 55 3.70 -15.59 25.34
N GLU A 56 4.66 -16.18 26.03
CA GLU A 56 5.82 -16.86 25.45
C GLU A 56 5.35 -18.20 24.90
N GLU A 57 5.54 -18.46 23.60
CA GLU A 57 5.57 -19.82 23.04
C GLU A 57 6.81 -19.91 22.15
N GLU A 58 7.83 -20.52 22.75
CA GLU A 58 9.00 -21.15 22.16
C GLU A 58 8.52 -22.46 21.51
N ASP A 59 8.82 -22.70 20.24
CA ASP A 59 8.83 -24.08 19.72
C ASP A 59 9.94 -24.26 18.68
N GLU A 60 10.72 -25.31 18.94
CA GLU A 60 11.94 -25.73 18.28
C GLU A 60 11.63 -26.67 17.10
N GLU A 61 12.54 -26.65 16.11
CA GLU A 61 12.96 -27.76 15.25
C GLU A 61 11.93 -28.67 14.54
N GLU A 62 12.01 -28.73 13.20
CA GLU A 62 12.31 -30.00 12.54
C GLU A 62 12.86 -29.80 11.12
N GLU A 63 14.02 -30.42 10.89
CA GLU A 63 14.67 -30.59 9.59
C GLU A 63 13.84 -31.54 8.71
N GLU A 64 13.60 -31.18 7.46
CA GLU A 64 13.53 -32.16 6.37
C GLU A 64 14.47 -31.72 5.25
N GLU A 65 15.57 -32.47 5.14
CA GLU A 65 16.43 -32.54 3.98
C GLU A 65 15.64 -33.08 2.78
N GLU A 66 15.70 -32.39 1.64
CA GLU A 66 15.85 -33.08 0.35
C GLU A 66 16.91 -32.35 -0.48
N GLU A 67 17.93 -33.13 -0.82
CA GLU A 67 19.09 -32.74 -1.63
C GLU A 67 18.70 -32.37 -3.06
N GLU A 68 19.30 -31.30 -3.60
CA GLU A 68 19.86 -31.35 -4.95
C GLU A 68 21.21 -30.63 -5.02
N ASP A 69 22.21 -31.46 -5.27
CA ASP A 69 23.61 -31.18 -5.51
C ASP A 69 23.83 -30.11 -6.59
N THR A 70 24.41 -28.96 -6.22
CA THR A 70 25.31 -28.23 -7.13
C THR A 70 26.54 -27.74 -6.38
N THR A 71 27.60 -28.52 -6.48
CA THR A 71 28.95 -28.19 -6.02
C THR A 71 29.35 -26.75 -6.41
N LYS A 72 29.34 -25.83 -5.45
CA LYS A 72 30.03 -24.54 -5.58
C LYS A 72 30.93 -24.37 -4.37
N ALA A 73 32.18 -24.81 -4.54
CA ALA A 73 33.26 -24.67 -3.57
C ALA A 73 33.17 -23.32 -2.85
N GLU A 74 32.88 -23.37 -1.55
CA GLU A 74 32.89 -22.21 -0.67
C GLU A 74 34.32 -21.73 -0.52
N LEU A 75 34.79 -20.91 -1.46
CA LEU A 75 36.06 -20.22 -1.33
C LEU A 75 36.02 -19.39 -0.04
N THR A 76 36.95 -19.68 0.86
CA THR A 76 37.03 -19.04 2.16
C THR A 76 37.20 -17.53 2.00
N ARG A 77 36.79 -16.75 3.00
CA ARG A 77 36.93 -15.27 2.99
C ARG A 77 38.37 -14.81 2.69
N ALA A 78 39.36 -15.64 3.00
CA ALA A 78 40.77 -15.42 2.70
C ALA A 78 41.08 -15.55 1.20
N GLU A 79 40.58 -16.58 0.52
CA GLU A 79 40.75 -16.77 -0.92
C GLU A 79 40.04 -15.70 -1.73
N ARG A 80 38.83 -15.29 -1.30
CA ARG A 80 38.09 -14.20 -1.94
C ARG A 80 38.82 -12.85 -1.85
N LYS A 81 39.56 -12.62 -0.75
CA LYS A 81 40.43 -11.43 -0.60
C LYS A 81 41.70 -11.53 -1.44
N ALA A 82 42.27 -12.72 -1.61
CA ALA A 82 43.46 -12.94 -2.44
C ALA A 82 43.16 -12.71 -3.93
N LEU A 83 42.05 -13.22 -4.45
CA LEU A 83 41.63 -12.96 -5.84
C LEU A 83 41.34 -11.47 -6.11
N LYS A 84 40.76 -10.76 -5.13
CA LYS A 84 40.53 -9.31 -5.26
C LYS A 84 41.83 -8.51 -5.24
N LYS A 85 42.88 -9.01 -4.58
CA LYS A 85 44.20 -8.38 -4.55
C LYS A 85 44.99 -8.64 -5.83
N SER A 86 44.88 -9.84 -6.43
CA SER A 86 45.50 -10.14 -7.73
C SER A 86 44.80 -9.44 -8.90
N GLY A 87 43.48 -9.23 -8.84
CA GLY A 87 42.73 -8.47 -9.84
C GLY A 87 43.06 -6.97 -9.88
N LYS A 88 43.55 -6.40 -8.76
CA LYS A 88 43.86 -4.97 -8.66
C LYS A 88 45.29 -4.61 -9.13
N ALA A 89 46.14 -5.60 -9.37
CA ALA A 89 47.50 -5.41 -9.85
C ALA A 89 47.64 -5.43 -11.39
N LYS A 90 46.53 -5.61 -12.12
CA LYS A 90 46.49 -5.62 -13.61
C LYS A 90 45.70 -4.44 -14.20
N ALA A 91 45.52 -3.35 -13.45
CA ALA A 91 44.73 -2.19 -13.89
C ALA A 91 45.56 -0.89 -14.00
N ASP A 92 46.88 -0.97 -13.86
CA ASP A 92 47.77 0.20 -13.90
C ASP A 92 48.96 -0.08 -14.85
N THR A 93 48.67 -0.32 -16.12
CA THR A 93 49.63 -0.13 -17.20
C THR A 93 48.86 0.20 -18.48
N GLU A 94 49.39 1.17 -19.22
CA GLU A 94 49.00 1.63 -20.57
C GLU A 94 48.06 2.83 -20.64
N GLU A 95 48.65 4.00 -20.38
CA GLU A 95 48.37 5.22 -21.13
C GLU A 95 49.25 5.25 -22.40
N LYS A 96 48.63 5.62 -23.53
CA LYS A 96 49.17 6.09 -24.83
C LYS A 96 49.51 5.06 -25.92
N GLY A 97 48.72 5.11 -27.00
CA GLY A 97 49.08 4.59 -28.32
C GLY A 97 48.01 4.90 -29.36
N ASP A 98 48.23 5.98 -30.12
CA ASP A 98 47.60 6.28 -31.41
C ASP A 98 47.87 5.13 -32.42
N GLY A 99 46.87 4.75 -33.22
CA GLY A 99 47.07 3.76 -34.29
C GLY A 99 45.84 2.94 -34.66
N SER A 100 45.22 3.34 -35.76
CA SER A 100 44.25 2.62 -36.59
C SER A 100 44.51 1.11 -36.80
N ASP A 101 43.41 0.37 -37.00
CA ASP A 101 43.31 -0.96 -37.65
C ASP A 101 43.28 -2.21 -36.74
N VAL A 102 42.37 -2.25 -35.75
CA VAL A 102 42.17 -3.43 -34.86
C VAL A 102 40.82 -4.15 -35.11
N ASP A 103 40.03 -3.73 -36.11
CA ASP A 103 38.71 -4.32 -36.39
C ASP A 103 38.76 -5.68 -37.12
N LYS A 104 39.94 -6.31 -37.25
CA LYS A 104 40.12 -7.59 -37.97
C LYS A 104 40.86 -8.68 -37.20
N ASP A 105 41.20 -8.47 -35.93
CA ASP A 105 41.89 -9.50 -35.16
C ASP A 105 40.87 -10.37 -34.38
N PRO A 106 40.63 -11.64 -34.76
CA PRO A 106 39.63 -12.50 -34.13
C PRO A 106 39.93 -12.82 -32.66
N LEU A 107 41.14 -12.48 -32.19
CA LEU A 107 41.58 -12.65 -30.80
C LEU A 107 41.13 -11.50 -29.87
N ILE A 108 40.73 -10.35 -30.43
CA ILE A 108 40.22 -9.18 -29.69
C ILE A 108 38.68 -9.09 -29.80
N ALA A 109 38.08 -9.90 -30.67
CA ALA A 109 36.63 -9.99 -30.80
C ALA A 109 36.01 -10.57 -29.52
N ASN A 110 35.36 -9.72 -28.72
CA ASN A 110 34.61 -10.14 -27.55
C ASN A 110 33.50 -11.13 -27.99
N PRO A 111 33.52 -12.40 -27.52
CA PRO A 111 32.55 -13.41 -27.94
C PRO A 111 31.09 -13.06 -27.58
N ASN A 112 30.88 -12.15 -26.61
CA ASN A 112 29.54 -11.66 -26.27
C ASN A 112 29.01 -10.58 -27.22
N LEU A 113 29.84 -10.03 -28.13
CA LEU A 113 29.42 -9.00 -29.07
C LEU A 113 28.64 -9.58 -30.27
N ALA A 114 28.93 -10.83 -30.65
CA ALA A 114 28.34 -11.48 -31.82
C ALA A 114 26.99 -12.18 -31.54
N MET A 115 26.56 -12.28 -30.29
CA MET A 115 25.33 -13.00 -29.91
C MET A 115 24.06 -12.14 -29.93
N GLY A 116 24.16 -10.86 -30.31
CA GLY A 116 23.02 -10.00 -30.54
C GLY A 116 22.26 -10.42 -31.80
N LYS A 117 21.16 -11.15 -31.64
CA LYS A 117 20.25 -11.51 -32.74
C LYS A 117 19.73 -10.22 -33.39
N LYS A 118 20.17 -9.95 -34.61
CA LYS A 118 19.77 -8.77 -35.40
C LYS A 118 18.30 -8.94 -35.79
N MET A 119 17.39 -8.23 -35.11
CA MET A 119 15.96 -8.24 -35.45
C MET A 119 15.72 -7.29 -36.61
N ASN A 120 15.02 -7.73 -37.66
CA ASN A 120 14.66 -6.85 -38.76
C ASN A 120 13.46 -5.97 -38.37
N ILE A 121 13.32 -4.81 -39.00
CA ILE A 121 12.22 -3.86 -38.73
C ILE A 121 10.84 -4.52 -38.95
N SER A 122 10.75 -5.45 -39.90
CA SER A 122 9.56 -6.25 -40.17
C SER A 122 9.16 -7.19 -39.02
N ASP A 123 10.11 -7.63 -38.18
CA ASP A 123 9.91 -8.56 -37.06
C ASP A 123 9.50 -7.85 -35.75
N LEU A 124 9.39 -6.52 -35.77
CA LEU A 124 8.89 -5.72 -34.66
C LEU A 124 7.35 -5.59 -34.66
N ASN A 125 6.72 -5.78 -35.82
CA ASN A 125 5.27 -5.68 -36.00
C ASN A 125 4.52 -7.01 -35.82
N ALA A 126 5.23 -8.14 -35.70
CA ALA A 126 4.60 -9.42 -35.43
C ALA A 126 4.18 -9.51 -33.96
N PRO A 127 2.97 -10.02 -33.64
CA PRO A 127 2.54 -10.22 -32.27
C PRO A 127 3.49 -11.20 -31.58
N ARG A 128 4.30 -10.69 -30.65
CA ARG A 128 5.18 -11.53 -29.84
C ARG A 128 4.35 -12.25 -28.81
N GLU A 129 4.52 -13.56 -28.74
CA GLU A 129 3.99 -14.34 -27.64
C GLU A 129 4.58 -13.80 -26.33
N LEU A 130 3.70 -13.48 -25.39
CA LEU A 130 4.11 -12.97 -24.08
C LEU A 130 5.05 -13.98 -23.45
N THR A 131 6.15 -13.49 -22.93
CA THR A 131 7.06 -14.31 -22.12
C THR A 131 6.28 -14.92 -20.97
N ARG A 132 6.69 -16.10 -20.48
CA ARG A 132 6.00 -16.79 -19.36
C ARG A 132 5.68 -15.84 -18.20
N ARG A 133 6.64 -14.99 -17.83
CA ARG A 133 6.50 -13.95 -16.80
C ARG A 133 5.43 -12.92 -17.13
N GLU A 134 5.32 -12.48 -18.38
CA GLU A 134 4.29 -11.53 -18.81
C GLU A 134 2.90 -12.16 -18.87
N ARG A 135 2.81 -13.45 -19.20
CA ARG A 135 1.55 -14.19 -19.18
C ARG A 135 1.01 -14.33 -17.76
N GLU A 136 1.84 -14.81 -16.84
CA GLU A 136 1.49 -14.93 -15.41
C GLU A 136 1.14 -13.55 -14.81
N ALA A 137 1.85 -12.48 -15.20
CA ALA A 137 1.53 -11.12 -14.76
C ALA A 137 0.19 -10.60 -15.30
N LYS A 138 -0.21 -10.96 -16.52
CA LYS A 138 -1.54 -10.63 -17.05
C LYS A 138 -2.63 -11.43 -16.36
N GLU A 139 -2.43 -12.73 -16.18
CA GLU A 139 -3.39 -13.59 -15.48
C GLU A 139 -3.59 -13.15 -14.03
N ALA A 140 -2.52 -12.75 -13.32
CA ALA A 140 -2.62 -12.20 -11.98
C ALA A 140 -3.41 -10.87 -11.95
N LYS A 141 -3.24 -10.01 -12.96
CA LYS A 141 -4.03 -8.77 -13.09
C LYS A 141 -5.49 -9.08 -13.38
N ASP A 142 -5.77 -10.02 -14.27
CA ASP A 142 -7.11 -10.43 -14.64
C ASP A 142 -7.84 -11.11 -13.47
N ALA A 143 -7.14 -11.93 -12.69
CA ALA A 143 -7.67 -12.56 -11.48
C ALA A 143 -8.02 -11.51 -10.42
N LYS A 144 -7.16 -10.51 -10.20
CA LYS A 144 -7.47 -9.36 -9.34
C LYS A 144 -8.68 -8.60 -9.86
N ALA A 145 -8.72 -8.24 -11.15
CA ALA A 145 -9.86 -7.54 -11.73
C ALA A 145 -11.18 -8.33 -11.58
N ARG A 146 -11.14 -9.66 -11.76
CA ARG A 146 -12.29 -10.54 -11.54
C ARG A 146 -12.73 -10.55 -10.07
N TYR A 147 -11.78 -10.65 -9.14
CA TYR A 147 -12.09 -10.58 -7.71
C TYR A 147 -12.74 -9.24 -7.34
N TRP A 148 -12.15 -8.13 -7.79
CA TRP A 148 -12.68 -6.78 -7.55
C TRP A 148 -14.08 -6.62 -8.14
N LYS A 149 -14.29 -7.07 -9.38
CA LYS A 149 -15.62 -7.07 -10.01
C LYS A 149 -16.63 -7.92 -9.22
N LEU A 150 -16.27 -9.12 -8.78
CA LEU A 150 -17.15 -9.95 -7.95
C LEU A 150 -17.42 -9.32 -6.57
N HIS A 151 -16.45 -8.59 -6.03
CA HIS A 151 -16.60 -7.90 -4.76
C HIS A 151 -17.55 -6.71 -4.88
N GLU A 152 -17.39 -5.89 -5.93
CA GLU A 152 -18.33 -4.82 -6.28
C GLU A 152 -19.75 -5.34 -6.54
N GLU A 153 -19.87 -6.49 -7.20
CA GLU A 153 -21.15 -7.18 -7.40
C GLU A 153 -21.75 -7.77 -6.11
N GLY A 154 -21.03 -7.73 -4.99
CA GLY A 154 -21.50 -8.28 -3.71
C GLY A 154 -21.44 -9.81 -3.61
N LYS A 155 -20.72 -10.48 -4.51
CA LYS A 155 -20.67 -11.96 -4.61
C LYS A 155 -19.54 -12.59 -3.81
N THR A 156 -18.54 -11.83 -3.41
CA THR A 156 -17.51 -12.32 -2.46
C THR A 156 -18.12 -12.44 -1.06
N ASP A 157 -17.60 -13.35 -0.25
CA ASP A 157 -18.20 -13.62 1.06
C ASP A 157 -18.08 -12.41 2.02
N GLN A 158 -17.01 -11.62 1.87
CA GLN A 158 -16.86 -10.33 2.54
C GLN A 158 -17.98 -9.36 2.16
N ALA A 159 -18.22 -9.15 0.86
CA ALA A 159 -19.23 -8.21 0.41
C ALA A 159 -20.66 -8.70 0.72
N LYS A 160 -20.92 -10.02 0.69
CA LYS A 160 -22.18 -10.60 1.17
C LYS A 160 -22.41 -10.31 2.65
N ALA A 161 -21.38 -10.47 3.49
CA ALA A 161 -21.47 -10.21 4.92
C ALA A 161 -21.79 -8.72 5.18
N ASP A 162 -21.12 -7.80 4.48
CA ASP A 162 -21.39 -6.37 4.61
C ASP A 162 -22.79 -6.00 4.11
N MET A 163 -23.23 -6.58 2.99
CA MET A 163 -24.60 -6.40 2.51
C MET A 163 -25.63 -6.93 3.49
N ALA A 164 -25.38 -8.08 4.12
CA ALA A 164 -26.26 -8.64 5.15
C ALA A 164 -26.32 -7.73 6.40
N ARG A 165 -25.19 -7.14 6.82
CA ARG A 165 -25.15 -6.13 7.90
C ARG A 165 -25.98 -4.90 7.53
N LEU A 166 -25.80 -4.36 6.31
CA LEU A 166 -26.56 -3.21 5.83
C LEU A 166 -28.06 -3.52 5.69
N GLN A 167 -28.42 -4.72 5.27
CA GLN A 167 -29.82 -5.17 5.19
C GLN A 167 -30.49 -5.21 6.57
N LYS A 168 -29.80 -5.72 7.60
CA LYS A 168 -30.30 -5.69 8.98
C LYS A 168 -30.58 -4.26 9.44
N ILE A 169 -29.64 -3.33 9.22
CA ILE A 169 -29.81 -1.93 9.58
C ILE A 169 -30.98 -1.29 8.81
N ARG A 170 -31.13 -1.59 7.51
CA ARG A 170 -32.28 -1.12 6.72
C ARG A 170 -33.59 -1.63 7.29
N ALA A 171 -33.68 -2.93 7.61
CA ALA A 171 -34.87 -3.54 8.19
C ALA A 171 -35.21 -2.94 9.56
N GLU A 172 -34.22 -2.72 10.42
CA GLU A 172 -34.42 -2.08 11.72
C GLU A 172 -34.91 -0.64 11.58
N ARG A 173 -34.32 0.13 10.65
CA ARG A 173 -34.75 1.50 10.37
C ARG A 173 -36.16 1.55 9.81
N GLU A 174 -36.49 0.66 8.88
CA GLU A 174 -37.83 0.57 8.31
C GLU A 174 -38.86 0.17 9.37
N ALA A 175 -38.56 -0.84 10.20
CA ALA A 175 -39.42 -1.25 11.30
C ALA A 175 -39.61 -0.12 12.32
N ALA A 176 -38.56 0.62 12.67
CA ALA A 176 -38.65 1.77 13.56
C ALA A 176 -39.49 2.90 12.95
N GLN A 177 -39.32 3.19 11.64
CA GLN A 177 -40.14 4.16 10.93
C GLN A 177 -41.60 3.73 10.84
N ALA A 178 -41.87 2.45 10.58
CA ALA A 178 -43.21 1.89 10.55
C ALA A 178 -43.89 1.95 11.92
N ARG A 179 -43.17 1.60 13.00
CA ARG A 179 -43.66 1.77 14.38
C ARG A 179 -44.00 3.22 14.69
N ARG A 180 -43.10 4.15 14.36
CA ARG A 180 -43.31 5.59 14.59
C ARG A 180 -44.48 6.15 13.78
N LYS A 181 -44.68 5.68 12.54
CA LYS A 181 -45.85 6.04 11.72
C LYS A 181 -47.14 5.47 12.31
N ALA A 182 -47.16 4.19 12.68
CA ALA A 182 -48.33 3.57 13.29
C ALA A 182 -48.73 4.23 14.62
N GLU A 183 -47.77 4.57 15.48
CA GLU A 183 -48.03 5.30 16.73
C GLU A 183 -48.55 6.72 16.46
N ALA A 184 -48.00 7.41 15.45
CA ALA A 184 -48.49 8.73 15.05
C ALA A 184 -49.93 8.66 14.50
N ASP A 185 -50.22 7.69 13.64
CA ASP A 185 -51.55 7.47 13.05
C ASP A 185 -52.58 7.04 14.11
N ALA A 186 -52.19 6.22 15.08
CA ALA A 186 -53.04 5.86 16.21
C ALA A 186 -53.35 7.10 17.08
N LYS A 187 -52.34 7.92 17.36
CA LYS A 187 -52.50 9.16 18.14
C LYS A 187 -53.38 10.19 17.42
N THR A 188 -53.24 10.35 16.10
CA THR A 188 -54.11 11.25 15.33
C THR A 188 -55.54 10.71 15.28
N ALA A 189 -55.74 9.41 15.06
CA ALA A 189 -57.05 8.78 15.07
C ALA A 189 -57.75 8.92 16.43
N GLU A 190 -57.04 8.74 17.56
CA GLU A 190 -57.58 8.97 18.90
C GLU A 190 -57.95 10.44 19.13
N MET A 191 -57.09 11.38 18.71
CA MET A 191 -57.38 12.80 18.84
C MET A 191 -58.58 13.21 18.00
N ASP A 192 -58.73 12.66 16.80
CA ASP A 192 -59.86 12.94 15.93
C ASP A 192 -61.14 12.26 16.43
N ALA A 193 -61.06 11.06 17.01
CA ALA A 193 -62.18 10.42 17.71
C ALA A 193 -62.62 11.26 18.92
N LYS A 194 -61.69 11.72 19.75
CA LYS A 194 -61.98 12.61 20.90
C LYS A 194 -62.60 13.92 20.46
N LYS A 195 -62.07 14.56 19.40
CA LYS A 195 -62.67 15.79 18.83
C LYS A 195 -64.08 15.54 18.30
N LYS A 196 -64.32 14.41 17.62
CA LYS A 196 -65.66 14.03 17.12
C LYS A 196 -66.64 13.79 18.28
N GLU A 197 -66.22 13.10 19.34
CA GLU A 197 -67.05 12.89 20.53
C GLU A 197 -67.38 14.21 21.23
N GLN A 198 -66.40 15.11 21.41
CA GLN A 198 -66.61 16.43 21.98
C GLN A 198 -67.57 17.28 21.15
N ALA A 199 -67.43 17.26 19.82
CA ALA A 199 -68.34 17.96 18.90
C ALA A 199 -69.78 17.37 18.95
N ALA A 200 -69.92 16.06 19.12
CA ALA A 200 -71.22 15.41 19.29
C ALA A 200 -71.87 15.75 20.63
N ARG A 201 -71.09 15.79 21.73
CA ARG A 201 -71.58 16.22 23.05
C ARG A 201 -72.02 17.68 23.05
N GLY A 202 -71.30 18.57 22.38
CA GLY A 202 -71.65 20.00 22.28
C GLY A 202 -72.88 20.31 21.42
N LYS A 203 -73.35 19.37 20.58
CA LYS A 203 -74.52 19.54 19.71
C LYS A 203 -75.83 18.98 20.29
N ARG A 204 -75.83 18.43 21.51
CA ARG A 204 -77.05 17.92 22.16
C ARG A 204 -77.90 19.12 22.64
N PRO A 205 -79.09 19.38 22.08
CA PRO A 205 -79.95 20.47 22.55
C PRO A 205 -80.50 20.12 23.94
N LEU A 206 -80.56 21.13 24.81
CA LEU A 206 -81.19 21.09 26.14
C LEU A 206 -82.70 20.86 26.03
#